data_AF-A0A2C5YUM6-F1
#
_entry.id   AF-A0A2C5YUM6-F1
#
_cell.length_a   1.000
_cell.length_b   1.000
_cell.length_c   1.000
_cell.angle_alpha   90.00
_cell.angle_beta   90.00
_cell.angle_gamma   90.00
#
_symmetry.space_group_name_H-M   'P 1'
#
loop_
_entity.id
_entity.type
_entity.pdbx_description
1 polymer ?
#
loop_
_entity_poly.entity_id
_entity_poly.type
_entity_poly.pdbx_seq_one_letter_code
_entity_poly.pdbx_strand_id
1 'polypeptide(L)'
;MALTTSKFPEQASNSVVVNKINRLLGREKERLYVGLYVRGSSPKMPAGEDEYHWAFLAGPKQHPKSGSRHIMYHAKEKLVMSGNPPQLRPEWQYVNDSDRAAMLLVRLLVGKIMDHNRLEQIFKDVPLRTEDADWNCVLWMEDAFGRVTRDGQAINTNVKDWESVRSTAMWYVGQKKAAHRFDGQDSSIIFDPTKPATWDMLQNEEMTP
;
A
#
# COMPACT_ATOMS: atom_id res chain seq x y z
N MET A 1 -51.19 -7.62 6.76
CA MET A 1 -50.29 -8.23 7.78
C MET A 1 -49.36 -9.17 7.02
N ALA A 2 -48.04 -9.14 7.09
CA ALA A 2 -47.12 -8.52 8.03
C ALA A 2 -45.86 -8.02 7.28
N LEU A 3 -45.25 -6.96 7.80
CA LEU A 3 -43.96 -6.42 7.39
C LEU A 3 -42.85 -7.33 7.92
N THR A 4 -41.98 -7.85 7.04
CA THR A 4 -40.70 -8.43 7.43
C THR A 4 -39.61 -7.38 7.26
N THR A 5 -39.14 -6.85 8.38
CA THR A 5 -37.99 -5.94 8.45
C THR A 5 -36.70 -6.74 8.21
N SER A 6 -36.00 -6.43 7.12
CA SER A 6 -34.61 -6.85 6.93
C SER A 6 -33.71 -6.04 7.86
N LYS A 7 -33.30 -6.64 8.99
CA LYS A 7 -32.25 -6.09 9.82
C LYS A 7 -30.91 -6.18 9.07
N PHE A 8 -30.39 -5.04 8.64
CA PHE A 8 -28.98 -4.89 8.27
C PHE A 8 -28.08 -5.06 9.51
N PRO A 9 -26.83 -5.55 9.37
CA PRO A 9 -26.04 -5.98 10.51
C PRO A 9 -25.43 -4.80 11.28
N GLU A 10 -25.78 -4.76 12.57
CA GLU A 10 -25.39 -3.82 13.63
C GLU A 10 -23.88 -3.89 14.02
N GLN A 11 -23.04 -4.50 13.19
CA GLN A 11 -21.63 -4.79 13.52
C GLN A 11 -20.63 -3.76 12.97
N ALA A 12 -20.96 -3.04 11.89
CA ALA A 12 -20.04 -2.06 11.29
C ALA A 12 -19.87 -0.81 12.18
N SER A 13 -20.97 -0.29 12.75
CA SER A 13 -20.98 0.93 13.57
C SER A 13 -20.18 0.78 14.87
N ASN A 14 -20.30 -0.38 15.52
CA ASN A 14 -19.54 -0.70 16.73
C ASN A 14 -18.03 -0.72 16.46
N SER A 15 -17.59 -1.19 15.29
CA SER A 15 -16.16 -1.19 14.94
C SER A 15 -15.61 0.22 14.69
N VAL A 16 -16.40 1.13 14.11
CA VAL A 16 -15.98 2.53 13.88
C VAL A 16 -15.82 3.27 15.21
N VAL A 17 -16.73 3.07 16.16
CA VAL A 17 -16.67 3.66 17.50
C VAL A 17 -15.51 3.08 18.31
N VAL A 18 -15.32 1.75 18.26
CA VAL A 18 -14.20 1.07 18.93
C VAL A 18 -12.85 1.50 18.34
N ASN A 19 -12.73 1.67 17.03
CA ASN A 19 -11.50 2.16 16.39
C ASN A 19 -11.23 3.63 16.77
N LYS A 20 -12.25 4.49 16.83
CA LYS A 20 -12.10 5.86 17.34
C LYS A 20 -11.63 5.87 18.80
N ILE A 21 -12.20 5.02 19.66
CA ILE A 21 -11.80 4.91 21.07
C ILE A 21 -10.38 4.34 21.19
N ASN A 22 -10.02 3.30 20.43
CA ASN A 22 -8.68 2.72 20.45
C ASN A 22 -7.62 3.69 19.91
N ARG A 23 -7.97 4.50 18.90
CA ARG A 23 -7.13 5.59 18.40
C ARG A 23 -6.97 6.69 19.45
N LEU A 24 -8.05 7.09 20.13
CA LEU A 24 -8.02 8.05 21.25
C LEU A 24 -7.23 7.53 22.46
N LEU A 25 -7.26 6.23 22.73
CA LEU A 25 -6.52 5.59 23.81
C LEU A 25 -5.08 5.19 23.44
N GLY A 26 -4.61 5.50 22.22
CA GLY A 26 -3.27 5.14 21.74
C GLY A 26 -3.03 3.62 21.62
N ARG A 27 -4.10 2.82 21.58
CA ARG A 27 -4.08 1.36 21.55
C ARG A 27 -3.99 0.80 20.14
N GLU A 28 -4.45 1.53 19.13
CA GLU A 28 -4.20 1.20 17.72
C GLU A 28 -2.92 1.87 17.23
N LYS A 29 -1.84 1.09 17.22
CA LYS A 29 -0.55 1.54 16.68
C LYS A 29 -0.59 1.38 15.16
N GLU A 30 -0.90 2.46 14.45
CA GLU A 30 -0.90 2.49 12.99
C GLU A 30 0.53 2.39 12.42
N ARG A 31 0.63 1.78 11.26
CA ARG A 31 1.87 1.42 10.58
C ARG A 31 1.79 1.85 9.13
N LEU A 32 2.89 2.38 8.63
CA LEU A 32 3.08 2.68 7.22
C LEU A 32 3.89 1.56 6.61
N TYR A 33 3.33 0.91 5.60
CA TYR A 33 4.01 -0.10 4.82
C TYR A 33 4.20 0.36 3.37
N VAL A 34 5.19 -0.22 2.69
CA VAL A 34 5.26 -0.26 1.23
C VAL A 34 4.78 -1.62 0.75
N GLY A 35 3.84 -1.67 -0.19
CA GLY A 35 3.31 -2.89 -0.78
C GLY A 35 3.70 -3.01 -2.25
N LEU A 36 4.09 -4.22 -2.66
CA LEU A 36 4.37 -4.58 -4.06
C LEU A 36 3.26 -5.50 -4.55
N TYR A 37 2.59 -5.08 -5.62
CA TYR A 37 1.45 -5.75 -6.21
C TYR A 37 1.79 -6.31 -7.59
N VAL A 38 1.09 -7.37 -7.98
CA VAL A 38 1.15 -7.91 -9.35
C VAL A 38 0.81 -6.81 -10.36
N ARG A 39 1.63 -6.69 -11.41
CA ARG A 39 1.41 -5.81 -12.57
C ARG A 39 1.64 -6.60 -13.85
N GLY A 40 0.84 -6.33 -14.88
CA GLY A 40 0.84 -7.09 -16.14
C GLY A 40 1.62 -6.45 -17.29
N SER A 41 2.44 -5.43 -17.03
CA SER A 41 3.19 -4.70 -18.06
C SER A 41 4.67 -5.07 -18.04
N SER A 42 5.32 -5.03 -19.19
CA SER A 42 6.78 -5.18 -19.27
C SER A 42 7.49 -4.05 -18.51
N PRO A 43 8.47 -4.36 -17.65
CA PRO A 43 9.23 -3.35 -16.94
C PRO A 43 10.06 -2.49 -17.91
N LYS A 44 10.19 -1.21 -17.58
CA LYS A 44 11.02 -0.23 -18.28
C LYS A 44 12.14 0.31 -17.41
N MET A 45 12.01 0.22 -16.07
CA MET A 45 13.04 0.69 -15.15
C MET A 45 14.24 -0.27 -15.13
N PRO A 46 15.48 0.23 -14.96
CA PRO A 46 16.69 -0.58 -15.11
C PRO A 46 16.80 -1.79 -14.18
N ALA A 47 16.26 -1.72 -12.95
CA ALA A 47 16.28 -2.83 -12.01
C ALA A 47 14.96 -3.62 -11.97
N GLY A 48 14.04 -3.35 -12.92
CA GLY A 48 12.74 -3.98 -13.00
C GLY A 48 11.78 -3.55 -11.89
N GLU A 49 12.00 -2.39 -11.25
CA GLU A 49 11.15 -1.93 -10.14
C GLU A 49 9.69 -1.77 -10.59
N ASP A 50 9.48 -1.33 -11.82
CA ASP A 50 8.16 -1.15 -12.41
C ASP A 50 7.54 -2.44 -12.97
N GLU A 51 8.17 -3.61 -12.76
CA GLU A 51 7.54 -4.94 -12.91
C GLU A 51 6.39 -5.12 -11.90
N TYR A 52 6.42 -4.35 -10.81
CA TYR A 52 5.39 -4.34 -9.78
C TYR A 52 4.61 -3.02 -9.78
N HIS A 53 3.39 -3.07 -9.26
CA HIS A 53 2.66 -1.86 -8.88
C HIS A 53 2.99 -1.53 -7.42
N TRP A 54 3.46 -0.31 -7.16
CA TRP A 54 3.88 0.13 -5.84
C TRP A 54 2.79 0.98 -5.17
N ALA A 55 2.63 0.80 -3.87
CA ALA A 55 1.70 1.59 -3.07
C ALA A 55 2.16 1.70 -1.62
N PHE A 56 1.75 2.77 -0.94
CA PHE A 56 1.78 2.82 0.52
C PHE A 56 0.53 2.17 1.09
N LEU A 57 0.67 1.49 2.22
CA LEU A 57 -0.43 0.92 2.99
C LEU A 57 -0.39 1.50 4.39
N ALA A 58 -1.44 2.23 4.79
CA ALA A 58 -1.62 2.67 6.17
C ALA A 58 -2.67 1.80 6.86
N GLY A 59 -2.36 1.28 8.04
CA GLY A 59 -3.31 0.49 8.80
C GLY A 59 -2.77 -0.01 10.13
N PRO A 60 -3.55 -0.82 10.86
CA PRO A 60 -3.18 -1.28 12.20
C PRO A 60 -1.99 -2.25 12.16
N LYS A 61 -1.16 -2.24 13.22
CA LYS A 61 -0.05 -3.21 13.40
C LYS A 61 -0.49 -4.67 13.28
N GLN A 62 -1.67 -5.00 13.81
CA GLN A 62 -2.21 -6.36 13.77
C GLN A 62 -3.33 -6.43 12.74
N HIS A 63 -3.30 -7.46 11.90
CA HIS A 63 -4.42 -7.74 11.02
C HIS A 63 -5.65 -8.08 11.85
N PRO A 64 -6.79 -7.39 11.65
CA PRO A 64 -8.04 -7.88 12.19
C PRO A 64 -8.39 -9.22 11.53
N LYS A 65 -9.00 -10.13 12.29
CA LYS A 65 -9.44 -11.46 11.81
C LYS A 65 -10.42 -11.41 10.62
N SER A 66 -10.96 -10.24 10.29
CA SER A 66 -11.96 -10.01 9.24
C SER A 66 -11.38 -9.47 7.92
N GLY A 67 -10.08 -9.65 7.65
CA GLY A 67 -9.42 -9.13 6.45
C GLY A 67 -8.72 -7.79 6.67
N SER A 68 -7.75 -7.47 5.80
CA SER A 68 -6.96 -6.24 5.89
C SER A 68 -7.83 -5.00 5.68
N ARG A 69 -7.62 -3.98 6.51
CA ARG A 69 -8.26 -2.66 6.42
C ARG A 69 -7.22 -1.59 6.13
N HIS A 70 -6.19 -1.89 5.32
CA HIS A 70 -5.25 -0.83 4.96
C HIS A 70 -5.89 0.11 3.96
N ILE A 71 -5.60 1.39 4.12
CA ILE A 71 -5.80 2.38 3.07
C ILE A 71 -4.58 2.28 2.16
N MET A 72 -4.84 2.02 0.88
CA MET A 72 -3.84 1.95 -0.18
C MET A 72 -3.72 3.30 -0.85
N TYR A 73 -2.54 3.92 -0.78
CA TYR A 73 -2.22 5.17 -1.46
C TYR A 73 -1.28 4.90 -2.62
N HIS A 74 -1.69 5.29 -3.82
CA HIS A 74 -0.91 5.05 -5.02
C HIS A 74 -1.21 6.03 -6.15
N ALA A 75 -0.24 6.19 -7.04
CA ALA A 75 -0.48 6.75 -8.37
C ALA A 75 -0.76 5.61 -9.36
N LYS A 76 -1.80 5.74 -10.18
CA LYS A 76 -2.12 4.78 -11.24
C LYS A 76 -2.50 5.49 -12.53
N GLU A 77 -2.25 4.84 -13.66
CA GLU A 77 -2.74 5.31 -14.95
C GLU A 77 -4.25 5.13 -15.04
N LYS A 78 -4.89 6.11 -15.66
CA LYS A 78 -6.29 6.10 -16.06
C LYS A 78 -6.37 6.54 -17.51
N LEU A 79 -7.09 5.78 -18.32
CA LEU A 79 -7.45 6.23 -19.66
C LEU A 79 -8.51 7.31 -19.55
N VAL A 80 -8.23 8.48 -20.08
CA VAL A 80 -9.17 9.58 -20.20
C VAL A 80 -9.39 9.92 -21.67
N MET A 81 -10.55 10.50 -21.96
CA MET A 81 -10.87 11.00 -23.29
C MET A 81 -10.62 12.51 -23.30
N SER A 82 -9.61 12.97 -24.03
CA SER A 82 -9.23 14.38 -24.09
C SER A 82 -8.79 14.82 -25.50
N GLY A 83 -8.75 16.13 -25.75
CA GLY A 83 -8.43 16.72 -27.05
C GLY A 83 -9.62 16.97 -27.98
N ASN A 84 -9.36 17.57 -29.15
CA ASN A 84 -10.32 17.77 -30.22
C ASN A 84 -9.67 17.42 -31.59
N PRO A 85 -10.07 16.32 -32.25
CA PRO A 85 -11.10 15.35 -31.84
C PRO A 85 -10.70 14.56 -30.58
N PRO A 86 -11.67 14.01 -29.82
CA PRO A 86 -11.38 13.26 -28.60
C PRO A 86 -10.52 12.03 -28.88
N GLN A 87 -9.46 11.85 -28.10
CA GLN A 87 -8.57 10.69 -28.15
C GLN A 87 -8.40 10.10 -26.76
N LEU A 88 -8.24 8.78 -26.68
CA LEU A 88 -7.86 8.11 -25.43
C LEU A 88 -6.40 8.42 -25.12
N ARG A 89 -6.14 8.97 -23.94
CA ARG A 89 -4.79 9.25 -23.45
C ARG A 89 -4.63 8.70 -22.03
N PRO A 90 -3.47 8.09 -21.71
CA PRO A 90 -3.16 7.75 -20.33
C PRO A 90 -2.87 9.04 -19.55
N GLU A 91 -3.53 9.19 -18.40
CA GLU A 91 -3.22 10.21 -17.42
C GLU A 91 -2.99 9.56 -16.06
N TRP A 92 -2.03 10.08 -15.32
CA TRP A 92 -1.77 9.64 -13.96
C TRP A 92 -2.77 10.26 -12.99
N GLN A 93 -3.25 9.46 -12.05
CA GLN A 93 -4.10 9.92 -10.95
C GLN A 93 -3.62 9.36 -9.61
N TYR A 94 -3.69 10.19 -8.58
CA TYR A 94 -3.58 9.76 -7.19
C TYR A 94 -4.90 9.13 -6.73
N VAL A 95 -4.81 8.03 -5.99
CA VAL A 95 -5.96 7.31 -5.43
C VAL A 95 -5.66 6.86 -4.01
N ASN A 96 -6.67 6.94 -3.13
CA ASN A 96 -6.74 6.28 -1.84
C ASN A 96 -7.93 5.30 -1.82
N ASP A 97 -7.68 4.00 -1.92
CA ASP A 97 -8.73 2.98 -1.90
C ASP A 97 -8.43 1.85 -0.90
N SER A 98 -9.30 0.83 -0.84
CA SER A 98 -9.06 -0.34 0.01
C SER A 98 -7.98 -1.24 -0.61
N ASP A 99 -7.13 -1.81 0.23
CA ASP A 99 -6.06 -2.67 -0.26
C ASP A 99 -6.55 -3.89 -1.06
N ARG A 100 -5.78 -4.24 -2.09
CA ARG A 100 -6.08 -5.37 -2.98
C ARG A 100 -5.36 -6.62 -2.51
N ALA A 101 -5.75 -7.15 -1.35
CA ALA A 101 -5.04 -8.24 -0.68
C ALA A 101 -4.69 -9.43 -1.60
N ALA A 102 -5.59 -9.82 -2.51
CA ALA A 102 -5.36 -10.92 -3.45
C ALA A 102 -4.22 -10.69 -4.46
N MET A 103 -3.84 -9.43 -4.70
CA MET A 103 -2.77 -9.05 -5.64
C MET A 103 -1.48 -8.65 -4.93
N LEU A 104 -1.47 -8.60 -3.59
CA LEU A 104 -0.31 -8.18 -2.79
C LEU A 104 0.70 -9.32 -2.70
N LEU A 105 1.92 -9.10 -3.19
CA LEU A 105 3.01 -10.08 -3.17
C LEU A 105 3.78 -10.02 -1.85
N VAL A 106 4.29 -8.84 -1.54
CA VAL A 106 5.02 -8.55 -0.30
C VAL A 106 4.67 -7.17 0.22
N ARG A 107 4.91 -6.94 1.51
CA ARG A 107 4.92 -5.60 2.08
C ARG A 107 6.07 -5.41 3.06
N LEU A 108 6.47 -4.17 3.27
CA LEU A 108 7.60 -3.78 4.10
C LEU A 108 7.14 -2.74 5.10
N LEU A 109 7.35 -2.97 6.40
CA LEU A 109 7.08 -1.95 7.42
C LEU A 109 8.18 -0.88 7.34
N VAL A 110 7.80 0.36 7.02
CA VAL A 110 8.75 1.46 6.83
C VAL A 110 8.62 2.58 7.86
N GLY A 111 7.55 2.60 8.65
CA GLY A 111 7.36 3.62 9.68
C GLY A 111 6.16 3.40 10.58
N LYS A 112 6.13 4.12 11.71
CA LYS A 112 4.97 4.17 12.61
C LYS A 112 4.23 5.47 12.37
N ILE A 113 2.93 5.39 12.10
CA ILE A 113 2.12 6.58 11.82
C ILE A 113 1.79 7.27 13.16
N MET A 114 2.03 8.58 13.22
CA MET A 114 1.72 9.43 14.37
C MET A 114 0.52 10.34 14.08
N ASP A 115 0.44 10.87 12.86
CA ASP A 115 -0.66 11.69 12.39
C ASP A 115 -1.11 11.23 11.00
N HIS A 116 -2.18 10.45 10.98
CA HIS A 116 -2.76 9.90 9.76
C HIS A 116 -3.31 10.98 8.82
N ASN A 117 -3.95 12.02 9.37
CA ASN A 117 -4.57 13.05 8.53
C ASN A 117 -3.49 13.86 7.82
N ARG A 118 -2.39 14.14 8.52
CA ARG A 118 -1.22 14.78 7.95
C ARG A 118 -0.55 13.92 6.89
N LEU A 119 -0.41 12.61 7.14
CA LEU A 119 0.12 11.66 6.16
C LEU A 119 -0.71 11.70 4.86
N GLU A 120 -2.03 11.63 4.98
CA GLU A 120 -2.94 11.67 3.84
C GLU A 120 -2.84 12.99 3.07
N GLN A 121 -2.74 14.12 3.77
CA GLN A 121 -2.55 15.43 3.15
C GLN A 121 -1.23 15.49 2.37
N ILE A 122 -0.13 14.98 2.95
CA ILE A 122 1.17 14.93 2.26
C ILE A 122 1.08 14.12 0.98
N PHE A 123 0.46 12.94 1.01
CA PHE A 123 0.31 12.09 -0.19
C PHE A 123 -0.55 12.72 -1.27
N LYS A 124 -1.65 13.38 -0.87
CA LYS A 124 -2.52 14.10 -1.80
C LYS A 124 -1.81 15.27 -2.51
N ASP A 125 -0.86 15.91 -1.83
CA ASP A 125 -0.13 17.07 -2.34
C ASP A 125 1.12 16.70 -3.18
N VAL A 126 1.38 15.41 -3.41
CA VAL A 126 2.45 14.96 -4.30
C VAL A 126 2.08 15.28 -5.75
N PRO A 127 2.87 16.09 -6.47
CA PRO A 127 2.59 16.42 -7.86
C PRO A 127 2.62 15.18 -8.75
N LEU A 128 1.61 15.05 -9.61
CA LEU A 128 1.59 14.05 -10.68
C LEU A 128 2.25 14.67 -11.92
N ARG A 129 3.21 13.96 -12.52
CA ARG A 129 3.94 14.46 -13.70
C ARG A 129 3.40 13.77 -14.95
N THR A 130 2.17 14.11 -15.33
CA THR A 130 1.44 13.46 -16.45
C THR A 130 2.14 13.61 -17.81
N GLU A 131 2.97 14.63 -17.98
CA GLU A 131 3.69 14.91 -19.22
C GLU A 131 5.06 14.19 -19.33
N ASP A 132 5.51 13.55 -18.24
CA ASP A 132 6.79 12.85 -18.19
C ASP A 132 6.58 11.35 -18.50
N ALA A 133 7.09 10.91 -19.65
CA ALA A 133 6.90 9.56 -20.15
C ALA A 133 7.60 8.47 -19.32
N ASP A 134 8.61 8.86 -18.53
CA ASP A 134 9.34 7.96 -17.64
C ASP A 134 8.73 7.97 -16.23
N TRP A 135 7.77 8.87 -15.96
CA TRP A 135 7.11 8.98 -14.66
C TRP A 135 6.19 7.78 -14.40
N ASN A 136 6.26 7.25 -13.17
CA ASN A 136 5.49 6.08 -12.78
C ASN A 136 5.19 6.04 -11.27
N CYS A 137 4.51 4.98 -10.82
CA CYS A 137 4.16 4.79 -9.42
C CYS A 137 5.38 4.69 -8.47
N VAL A 138 6.54 4.22 -8.93
CA VAL A 138 7.77 4.15 -8.13
C VAL A 138 8.31 5.56 -7.85
N LEU A 139 8.31 6.42 -8.87
CA LEU A 139 8.74 7.82 -8.75
C LEU A 139 7.76 8.65 -7.92
N TRP A 140 6.45 8.37 -8.00
CA TRP A 140 5.48 8.95 -7.07
C TRP A 140 5.79 8.56 -5.62
N MET A 141 6.08 7.29 -5.37
CA MET A 141 6.41 6.79 -4.02
C MET A 141 7.68 7.43 -3.47
N GLU A 142 8.70 7.63 -4.31
CA GLU A 142 9.93 8.34 -3.96
C GLU A 142 9.65 9.77 -3.48
N ASP A 143 8.94 10.55 -4.31
CA ASP A 143 8.57 11.93 -3.99
C ASP A 143 7.73 12.00 -2.70
N ALA A 144 6.75 11.09 -2.58
CA ALA A 144 5.88 10.97 -1.42
C ALA A 144 6.65 10.64 -0.14
N PHE A 145 7.53 9.63 -0.18
CA PHE A 145 8.35 9.23 0.97
C PHE A 145 9.28 10.36 1.40
N GLY A 146 9.94 11.00 0.43
CA GLY A 146 10.81 12.16 0.70
C GLY A 146 10.07 13.31 1.38
N ARG A 147 8.81 13.56 1.02
CA ARG A 147 7.95 14.57 1.67
C ARG A 147 7.56 14.16 3.08
N VAL A 148 7.16 12.91 3.29
CA VAL A 148 6.80 12.37 4.61
C VAL A 148 8.00 12.41 5.58
N THR A 149 9.19 12.01 5.11
CA THR A 149 10.39 12.02 5.94
C THR A 149 10.86 13.44 6.26
N ARG A 150 10.75 14.38 5.31
CA ARG A 150 11.07 15.80 5.54
C ARG A 150 10.08 16.47 6.49
N ASP A 151 8.81 16.08 6.42
CA ASP A 151 7.77 16.58 7.31
C ASP A 151 8.06 16.23 8.78
N GLY A 152 8.51 14.99 9.04
CA GLY A 152 8.96 14.55 10.35
C GLY A 152 7.87 14.49 11.44
N GLN A 153 6.60 14.73 11.08
CA GLN A 153 5.48 14.80 12.03
C GLN A 153 4.36 13.80 11.71
N ALA A 154 4.22 13.39 10.44
CA ALA A 154 3.26 12.37 10.02
C ALA A 154 3.65 10.95 10.50
N ILE A 155 4.95 10.61 10.45
CA ILE A 155 5.50 9.32 10.88
C ILE A 155 6.65 9.49 11.87
N ASN A 156 6.82 8.50 12.74
CA ASN A 156 7.95 8.36 13.68
C ASN A 156 8.55 6.97 13.53
N THR A 157 9.79 6.78 14.02
CA THR A 157 10.59 5.54 13.88
C THR A 157 10.49 5.02 12.45
N ASN A 158 11.18 5.68 11.52
CA ASN A 158 11.11 5.37 10.10
C ASN A 158 12.46 4.90 9.55
N VAL A 159 12.40 4.28 8.37
CA VAL A 159 13.59 3.97 7.58
C VAL A 159 14.18 5.29 7.05
N LYS A 160 15.51 5.33 6.91
CA LYS A 160 16.26 6.57 6.65
C LYS A 160 15.96 7.20 5.28
N ASP A 161 15.89 6.39 4.24
CA ASP A 161 15.87 6.87 2.86
C ASP A 161 15.09 5.93 1.94
N TRP A 162 14.63 6.49 0.82
CA TRP A 162 13.86 5.77 -0.18
C TRP A 162 14.68 4.67 -0.88
N GLU A 163 15.98 4.88 -1.09
CA GLU A 163 16.83 3.90 -1.76
C GLU A 163 16.85 2.58 -0.99
N SER A 164 17.07 2.65 0.32
CA SER A 164 17.03 1.51 1.23
C SER A 164 15.69 0.77 1.17
N VAL A 165 14.57 1.51 1.14
CA VAL A 165 13.22 0.95 1.00
C VAL A 165 13.07 0.22 -0.33
N ARG A 166 13.46 0.86 -1.43
CA ARG A 166 13.38 0.31 -2.78
C ARG A 166 14.22 -0.95 -2.93
N SER A 167 15.49 -0.91 -2.56
CA SER A 167 16.40 -2.05 -2.68
C SER A 167 15.93 -3.24 -1.82
N THR A 168 15.47 -2.97 -0.59
CA THR A 168 14.96 -4.04 0.31
C THR A 168 13.68 -4.65 -0.25
N ALA A 169 12.78 -3.85 -0.82
CA ALA A 169 11.55 -4.35 -1.41
C ALA A 169 11.83 -5.28 -2.61
N MET A 170 12.73 -4.86 -3.51
CA MET A 170 13.13 -5.64 -4.68
C MET A 170 13.86 -6.93 -4.29
N TRP A 171 14.77 -6.85 -3.31
CA TRP A 171 15.41 -8.03 -2.75
C TRP A 171 14.39 -9.00 -2.16
N TYR A 172 13.50 -8.51 -1.29
CA TYR A 172 12.57 -9.35 -0.55
C TYR A 172 11.56 -10.06 -1.45
N VAL A 173 10.98 -9.35 -2.43
CA VAL A 173 10.10 -10.00 -3.42
C VAL A 173 10.86 -11.03 -4.26
N GLY A 174 12.13 -10.77 -4.59
CA GLY A 174 13.02 -11.73 -5.25
C GLY A 174 13.23 -13.00 -4.42
N GLN A 175 13.47 -12.86 -3.11
CA GLN A 175 13.58 -14.01 -2.20
C GLN A 175 12.29 -14.84 -2.16
N LYS A 176 11.12 -14.19 -2.17
CA LYS A 176 9.83 -14.90 -2.17
C LYS A 176 9.50 -15.57 -3.50
N LYS A 177 9.90 -14.96 -4.62
CA LYS A 177 9.85 -15.60 -5.95
C LYS A 177 10.75 -16.84 -6.00
N ALA A 178 11.99 -16.75 -5.52
CA ALA A 178 12.93 -17.88 -5.49
C ALA A 178 12.46 -19.02 -4.58
N ALA A 179 11.69 -18.70 -3.53
CA ALA A 179 11.03 -19.67 -2.66
C ALA A 179 9.67 -20.16 -3.20
N HIS A 180 9.35 -19.92 -4.47
CA HIS A 180 8.12 -20.41 -5.12
C HIS A 180 6.81 -20.00 -4.41
N ARG A 181 6.82 -18.85 -3.70
CA ARG A 181 5.67 -18.41 -2.91
C ARG A 181 4.44 -18.07 -3.77
N PHE A 182 4.66 -17.67 -5.02
CA PHE A 182 3.64 -17.05 -5.86
C PHE A 182 3.26 -17.88 -7.11
N ASP A 183 4.01 -18.94 -7.41
CA ASP A 183 3.87 -19.69 -8.68
C ASP A 183 3.26 -21.09 -8.49
N GLY A 184 3.05 -21.52 -7.24
CA GLY A 184 2.48 -22.83 -6.92
C GLY A 184 3.41 -24.01 -7.22
N GLN A 185 4.69 -23.77 -7.50
CA GLN A 185 5.66 -24.83 -7.76
C GLN A 185 6.05 -25.58 -6.47
N ASP A 186 6.01 -24.92 -5.32
CA ASP A 186 6.15 -25.57 -4.02
C ASP A 186 4.78 -25.90 -3.43
N SER A 187 4.42 -27.17 -3.50
CA SER A 187 3.15 -27.69 -2.95
C SER A 187 2.98 -27.52 -1.43
N SER A 188 4.06 -27.26 -0.70
CA SER A 188 4.01 -26.98 0.75
C SER A 188 3.61 -25.53 1.06
N ILE A 189 3.65 -24.64 0.06
CA ILE A 189 3.31 -23.23 0.20
C ILE A 189 1.95 -22.97 -0.46
N ILE A 190 0.98 -22.62 0.38
CA ILE A 190 -0.33 -22.15 -0.07
C ILE A 190 -0.34 -20.63 0.00
N PHE A 191 -0.54 -19.97 -1.15
CA PHE A 191 -0.72 -18.52 -1.17
C PHE A 191 -1.99 -18.15 -0.41
N ASP A 192 -1.83 -17.37 0.67
CA ASP A 192 -2.90 -16.87 1.50
C ASP A 192 -2.89 -15.33 1.46
N PRO A 193 -3.86 -14.70 0.76
CA PRO A 193 -4.00 -13.24 0.70
C PRO A 193 -4.14 -12.56 2.05
N THR A 194 -4.57 -13.29 3.08
CA THR A 194 -4.74 -12.76 4.45
C THR A 194 -3.43 -12.75 5.24
N LYS A 195 -2.38 -13.40 4.72
CA LYS A 195 -1.07 -13.54 5.33
C LYS A 195 0.04 -13.06 4.39
N PRO A 196 0.06 -11.77 4.03
CA PRO A 196 1.08 -11.24 3.12
C PRO A 196 2.48 -11.41 3.73
N ALA A 197 3.44 -11.79 2.89
CA ALA A 197 4.85 -11.83 3.30
C ALA A 197 5.27 -10.43 3.71
N THR A 198 5.75 -10.27 4.95
CA THR A 198 5.97 -8.97 5.57
C THR A 198 7.40 -8.86 6.09
N TRP A 199 8.15 -7.85 5.65
CA TRP A 199 9.47 -7.54 6.22
C TRP A 199 9.39 -6.33 7.15
N ASP A 200 9.90 -6.44 8.37
CA ASP A 200 10.04 -5.31 9.28
C ASP A 200 11.37 -4.61 9.03
N MET A 201 11.38 -3.49 8.30
CA MET A 201 12.62 -2.73 8.06
C MET A 201 13.10 -1.98 9.30
N LEU A 202 12.26 -1.81 10.33
CA LEU A 202 12.65 -1.15 11.57
C LEU A 202 13.42 -2.09 12.50
N GLN A 203 13.21 -3.40 12.38
CA GLN A 203 13.92 -4.44 13.12
C GLN A 203 14.86 -5.28 12.25
N ASN A 204 14.77 -5.11 10.93
CA ASN A 204 15.52 -5.86 9.92
C ASN A 204 15.29 -7.38 9.99
N GLU A 205 14.01 -7.78 10.06
CA GLU A 205 13.60 -9.18 10.15
C GLU A 205 12.30 -9.45 9.40
N GLU A 206 12.06 -10.71 9.03
CA GLU A 206 10.77 -11.12 8.49
C GLU A 206 9.74 -11.29 9.62
N MET A 207 8.57 -10.68 9.46
CA MET A 207 7.46 -10.87 10.40
C MET A 207 6.73 -12.17 10.07
N THR A 208 6.50 -12.99 11.10
CA THR A 208 5.57 -14.12 10.99
C THR A 208 4.14 -13.59 10.82
N PRO A 209 3.42 -13.99 9.74
CA PRO A 209 2.05 -13.56 9.50
C PRO A 209 1.05 -13.99 10.59
#